data_AF-A0A5N3XCR5-F1
#
_entry.id   AF-A0A5N3XCR5-F1
#
_cell.length_a   1.000
_cell.length_b   1.000
_cell.length_c   1.000
_cell.angle_alpha   90.00
_cell.angle_beta   90.00
_cell.angle_gamma   90.00
#
_symmetry.space_group_name_H-M   'P 1'
#
loop_
_entity.id
_entity.type
_entity.pdbx_description
1 polymer ?
#
loop_
_entity_poly.entity_id
_entity_poly.type
_entity_poly.pdbx_seq_one_letter_code
_entity_poly.pdbx_strand_id
1 'polypeptide(L)'
;MVEINEAERKKAKRIKRNEDNLRDLWDNVKHPNIRIIGVPEEEDKKKGHEKILEEIIAENFPKMGKEIVTQVQETQRVPNRINPRQNTPRHILIKLTKIKHKEQILKVAREKQQITHKGIPIRITADLSIETLQVRREWQDILQEATVRTGHGTTDWFQIGKGVHQGCILSPCLFNLHAEYIMRNAGLEEAQAGIKIAGRNINNLRYAGDTTLRAETEEELKSLLMKVKEESEKVGLKLNIQKTKIMASGPITSWQIDGKTVETVSVRLYFLGLQNHCRW
;
A
#
# COMPACT_ATOMS: atom_id res chain seq x y z
N MET A 1 29.62 36.54 5.75
CA MET A 1 28.44 35.80 6.26
C MET A 1 27.37 36.84 6.54
N VAL A 2 26.25 36.81 5.81
CA VAL A 2 25.13 37.73 6.06
C VAL A 2 24.34 37.18 7.24
N GLU A 3 24.36 37.87 8.37
CA GLU A 3 23.52 37.56 9.52
C GLU A 3 22.06 37.82 9.15
N ILE A 4 21.35 36.75 8.76
CA ILE A 4 19.91 36.82 8.52
C ILE A 4 19.24 37.18 9.85
N ASN A 5 18.60 38.35 9.90
CA ASN A 5 17.89 38.87 11.05
C ASN A 5 16.82 37.84 11.51
N GLU A 6 16.63 37.64 12.81
CA GLU A 6 15.61 36.73 13.35
C GLU A 6 14.21 36.99 12.77
N ALA A 7 13.88 38.24 12.47
CA ALA A 7 12.64 38.62 11.80
C ALA A 7 12.52 38.02 10.39
N GLU A 8 13.60 38.00 9.62
CA GLU A 8 13.64 37.41 8.28
C GLU A 8 13.54 35.88 8.35
N ARG A 9 14.20 35.25 9.34
CA ARG A 9 14.05 33.80 9.59
C ARG A 9 12.60 33.45 9.94
N LYS A 10 11.94 34.25 10.79
CA LYS A 10 10.52 34.07 11.14
C LYS A 10 9.61 34.27 9.92
N LYS A 11 9.88 35.26 9.08
CA LYS A 11 9.14 35.51 7.83
C LYS A 11 9.30 34.35 6.84
N ALA A 12 10.52 33.88 6.62
CA ALA A 12 10.82 32.73 5.76
C ALA A 12 10.11 31.45 6.24
N LYS A 13 10.14 31.17 7.56
CA LYS A 13 9.40 30.04 8.14
C LYS A 13 7.89 30.14 7.92
N ARG A 14 7.31 31.35 8.04
CA ARG A 14 5.88 31.58 7.78
C ARG A 14 5.52 31.38 6.32
N ILE A 15 6.33 31.91 5.39
CA ILE A 15 6.13 31.73 3.95
C ILE A 15 6.16 30.24 3.60
N LYS A 16 7.19 29.53 4.04
CA LYS A 16 7.31 28.08 3.82
C LYS A 16 6.12 27.30 4.35
N ARG A 17 5.67 27.61 5.58
CA ARG A 17 4.47 26.97 6.17
C ARG A 17 3.22 27.25 5.34
N ASN A 18 3.06 28.46 4.83
CA ASN A 18 1.91 28.81 3.99
C ASN A 18 1.97 28.07 2.64
N GLU A 19 3.14 27.95 2.03
CA GLU A 19 3.35 27.16 0.81
C GLU A 19 3.01 25.68 1.03
N ASP A 20 3.50 25.09 2.12
CA ASP A 20 3.19 23.70 2.50
C ASP A 20 1.67 23.51 2.72
N ASN A 21 1.01 24.43 3.43
CA ASN A 21 -0.45 24.38 3.62
C ASN A 21 -1.22 24.51 2.31
N LEU A 22 -0.78 25.39 1.39
CA LEU A 22 -1.39 25.56 0.08
C LEU A 22 -1.25 24.29 -0.75
N ARG A 23 -0.08 23.64 -0.72
CA ARG A 23 0.16 22.35 -1.38
C ARG A 23 -0.82 21.29 -0.86
N ASP A 24 -0.93 21.14 0.46
CA ASP A 24 -1.78 20.14 1.09
C ASP A 24 -3.27 20.38 0.78
N LEU A 25 -3.71 21.64 0.78
CA LEU A 25 -5.08 22.02 0.39
C LEU A 25 -5.36 21.70 -1.08
N TRP A 26 -4.42 22.02 -1.98
CA TRP A 26 -4.55 21.69 -3.40
C TRP A 26 -4.60 20.20 -3.65
N ASP A 27 -3.74 19.43 -3.00
CA ASP A 27 -3.72 17.96 -3.13
C ASP A 27 -4.98 17.33 -2.54
N ASN A 28 -5.55 17.90 -1.48
CA ASN A 28 -6.85 17.48 -0.96
C ASN A 28 -7.98 17.73 -1.96
N VAL A 29 -8.02 18.92 -2.59
CA VAL A 29 -9.02 19.24 -3.63
C VAL A 29 -8.88 18.32 -4.85
N LYS A 30 -7.65 17.97 -5.22
CA LYS A 30 -7.34 17.03 -6.32
C LYS A 30 -7.42 15.57 -5.91
N HIS A 31 -7.63 15.27 -4.63
CA HIS A 31 -7.63 13.93 -4.10
C HIS A 31 -8.60 12.98 -4.79
N PRO A 32 -9.83 13.37 -5.20
CA PRO A 32 -10.72 12.49 -5.97
C PRO A 32 -10.39 12.40 -7.47
N ASN A 33 -9.45 13.19 -7.98
CA ASN A 33 -9.22 13.34 -9.41
C ASN A 33 -8.29 12.27 -9.97
N ILE A 34 -8.61 11.78 -11.18
CA ILE A 34 -7.71 11.00 -12.03
C ILE A 34 -7.40 11.78 -13.31
N ARG A 35 -6.22 11.51 -13.87
CA ARG A 35 -5.75 12.10 -15.12
C ARG A 35 -5.52 11.00 -16.14
N ILE A 36 -6.13 11.14 -17.31
CA ILE A 36 -5.94 10.25 -18.45
C ILE A 36 -5.12 10.98 -19.52
N ILE A 37 -4.07 10.32 -20.00
CA ILE A 37 -3.08 10.84 -20.94
C ILE A 37 -3.10 9.98 -22.20
N GLY A 38 -3.11 10.62 -23.37
CA GLY A 38 -3.02 9.94 -24.67
C GLY A 38 -4.35 9.71 -25.39
N VAL A 39 -5.47 10.21 -24.87
CA VAL A 39 -6.77 10.11 -25.55
C VAL A 39 -6.86 11.15 -26.68
N PRO A 40 -7.15 10.77 -27.94
CA PRO A 40 -7.30 11.72 -29.04
C PRO A 40 -8.39 12.78 -28.80
N GLU A 41 -8.20 13.99 -29.30
CA GLU A 41 -9.18 15.11 -29.15
C GLU A 41 -10.46 14.89 -29.98
N GLU A 42 -10.42 14.05 -31.02
CA GLU A 42 -11.58 13.77 -31.87
C GLU A 42 -12.67 12.97 -31.16
N GLU A 43 -12.30 12.22 -30.12
CA GLU A 43 -13.24 11.37 -29.38
C GLU A 43 -14.20 12.22 -28.54
N ASP A 44 -13.75 13.38 -28.05
CA ASP A 44 -14.55 14.30 -27.23
C ASP A 44 -15.77 14.85 -27.99
N LYS A 45 -15.63 15.03 -29.31
CA LYS A 45 -16.72 15.51 -30.17
C LYS A 45 -17.76 14.44 -30.44
N LYS A 46 -17.37 13.16 -30.38
CA LYS A 46 -18.23 12.01 -30.67
C LYS A 46 -18.93 11.49 -29.42
N LYS A 47 -18.25 11.54 -28.27
CA LYS A 47 -18.71 10.98 -27.00
C LYS A 47 -18.26 11.88 -25.84
N GLY A 48 -19.13 12.09 -24.85
CA GLY A 48 -18.72 12.76 -23.61
C GLY A 48 -17.62 11.98 -22.89
N HIS A 49 -16.75 12.67 -22.14
CA HIS A 49 -15.60 12.04 -21.47
C HIS A 49 -16.00 10.91 -20.50
N GLU A 50 -17.23 10.92 -19.99
CA GLU A 50 -17.79 9.84 -19.17
C GLU A 50 -17.80 8.52 -19.93
N LYS A 51 -18.35 8.51 -21.16
CA LYS A 51 -18.38 7.31 -22.02
C LYS A 51 -16.98 6.82 -22.39
N ILE A 52 -16.02 7.73 -22.54
CA ILE A 52 -14.61 7.36 -22.78
C ILE A 52 -14.08 6.56 -21.58
N LEU A 53 -14.36 7.01 -20.35
CA LEU A 53 -13.98 6.26 -19.16
C LEU A 53 -14.70 4.90 -19.09
N GLU A 54 -15.98 4.82 -19.45
CA GLU A 54 -16.73 3.56 -19.50
C GLU A 54 -16.06 2.54 -20.43
N GLU A 55 -15.69 2.98 -21.63
CA GLU A 55 -15.02 2.15 -22.62
C GLU A 55 -13.65 1.69 -22.13
N ILE A 56 -12.87 2.58 -21.51
CA ILE A 56 -11.58 2.22 -20.92
C ILE A 56 -11.77 1.19 -19.81
N ILE A 57 -12.77 1.35 -18.95
CA ILE A 57 -13.04 0.40 -17.87
C ILE A 57 -13.51 -0.95 -18.42
N ALA A 58 -14.42 -0.96 -19.39
CA ALA A 58 -14.90 -2.19 -20.02
C ALA A 58 -13.79 -2.95 -20.75
N GLU A 59 -12.92 -2.23 -21.48
CA GLU A 59 -11.79 -2.80 -22.22
C GLU A 59 -10.70 -3.34 -21.27
N ASN A 60 -10.39 -2.59 -20.20
CA ASN A 60 -9.21 -2.90 -19.38
C ASN A 60 -9.52 -3.61 -18.07
N PHE A 61 -10.69 -3.40 -17.48
CA PHE A 61 -11.03 -3.82 -16.13
C PHE A 61 -12.32 -4.68 -16.10
N PRO A 62 -12.34 -5.85 -16.76
CA PRO A 62 -13.56 -6.67 -16.89
C PRO A 62 -14.10 -7.19 -15.54
N LYS A 63 -13.26 -7.23 -14.50
CA LYS A 63 -13.66 -7.62 -13.14
C LYS A 63 -14.31 -6.48 -12.35
N MET A 64 -14.24 -5.24 -12.81
CA MET A 64 -14.96 -4.12 -12.19
C MET A 64 -16.41 -4.13 -12.68
N GLY A 65 -17.35 -4.24 -11.75
CA GLY A 65 -18.77 -4.08 -12.06
C GLY A 65 -19.09 -2.68 -12.60
N LYS A 66 -20.21 -2.55 -13.33
CA LYS A 66 -20.70 -1.29 -13.92
C LYS A 66 -20.99 -0.16 -12.91
N GLU A 67 -20.78 -0.38 -11.60
CA GLU A 67 -21.07 0.59 -10.53
C GLU A 67 -20.13 1.81 -10.47
N ILE A 68 -18.91 1.70 -11.01
CA ILE A 68 -17.92 2.80 -10.98
C ILE A 68 -18.28 3.91 -11.97
N VAL A 69 -19.00 3.54 -13.02
CA VAL A 69 -19.32 4.39 -14.18
C VAL A 69 -20.29 5.52 -13.85
N THR A 70 -21.28 5.29 -12.99
CA THR A 70 -22.37 6.24 -12.71
C THR A 70 -22.00 7.34 -11.70
N GLN A 71 -20.73 7.52 -11.38
CA GLN A 71 -20.29 8.36 -10.27
C GLN A 71 -19.14 9.32 -10.63
N VAL A 72 -19.19 9.88 -11.82
CA VAL A 72 -18.33 10.99 -12.23
C VAL A 72 -19.00 12.30 -11.84
N GLN A 73 -18.27 13.20 -11.16
CA GLN A 73 -18.77 14.53 -10.80
C GLN A 73 -18.50 15.56 -11.89
N GLU A 74 -17.31 15.49 -12.49
CA GLU A 74 -16.85 16.49 -13.44
C GLU A 74 -15.82 15.87 -14.37
N THR A 75 -15.86 16.26 -15.64
CA THR A 75 -14.84 15.88 -16.63
C THR A 75 -14.44 17.09 -17.45
N GLN A 76 -13.13 17.25 -17.68
CA GLN A 76 -12.62 18.35 -18.51
C GLN A 76 -11.27 18.02 -19.13
N ARG A 77 -10.99 18.63 -20.29
CA ARG A 77 -9.66 18.62 -20.89
C ARG A 77 -8.82 19.73 -20.26
N VAL A 78 -7.61 19.39 -19.80
CA VAL A 78 -6.69 20.33 -19.17
C VAL A 78 -5.40 20.41 -20.01
N PRO A 79 -4.99 21.61 -20.45
CA PRO A 79 -5.62 22.94 -20.23
C PRO A 79 -6.90 23.18 -21.05
N ASN A 80 -7.80 24.06 -20.59
CA ASN A 80 -9.06 24.35 -21.31
C ASN A 80 -8.84 24.94 -22.71
N ARG A 81 -7.74 25.67 -22.92
CA ARG A 81 -7.35 26.23 -24.22
C ARG A 81 -6.42 25.27 -24.96
N ILE A 82 -6.72 25.01 -26.23
CA ILE A 82 -5.85 24.26 -27.12
C ILE A 82 -4.64 25.13 -27.46
N ASN A 83 -3.45 24.57 -27.30
CA ASN A 83 -2.21 25.20 -27.74
C ASN A 83 -1.84 24.66 -29.14
N PRO A 84 -1.92 25.48 -30.21
CA PRO A 84 -1.62 25.01 -31.58
C PRO A 84 -0.19 24.51 -31.78
N ARG A 85 0.74 24.83 -30.88
CA ARG A 85 2.14 24.40 -30.95
C ARG A 85 2.39 23.00 -30.36
N GLN A 86 1.41 22.41 -29.69
CA GLN A 86 1.52 21.08 -29.10
C GLN A 86 0.72 20.07 -29.91
N ASN A 87 1.42 19.08 -30.47
CA ASN A 87 0.80 17.99 -31.22
C ASN A 87 0.31 16.85 -30.31
N THR A 88 0.63 16.89 -29.02
CA THR A 88 0.16 15.91 -28.04
C THR A 88 -1.26 16.23 -27.60
N PRO A 89 -2.17 15.23 -27.54
CA PRO A 89 -3.51 15.44 -26.99
C PRO A 89 -3.47 15.95 -25.56
N ARG A 90 -4.41 16.83 -25.19
CA ARG A 90 -4.51 17.33 -23.82
C ARG A 90 -4.93 16.22 -22.86
N HIS A 91 -4.64 16.39 -21.59
CA HIS A 91 -5.03 15.40 -20.59
C HIS A 91 -6.53 15.54 -20.27
N ILE A 92 -7.20 14.42 -20.00
CA ILE A 92 -8.56 14.43 -19.45
C ILE A 92 -8.42 14.35 -17.93
N LEU A 93 -9.03 15.30 -17.22
CA LEU A 93 -9.22 15.26 -15.79
C LEU A 93 -10.63 14.75 -15.49
N ILE A 94 -10.74 13.74 -14.64
CA ILE A 94 -12.01 13.19 -14.19
C ILE A 94 -12.06 13.25 -12.68
N LYS A 95 -13.07 13.90 -12.13
CA LYS A 95 -13.35 13.96 -10.70
C LYS A 95 -14.36 12.87 -10.32
N LEU A 96 -13.93 11.96 -9.45
CA LEU A 96 -14.78 10.86 -8.98
C LEU A 96 -15.52 11.26 -7.70
N THR A 97 -16.74 10.77 -7.48
CA THR A 97 -17.45 11.02 -6.21
C THR A 97 -16.77 10.36 -5.01
N LYS A 98 -16.22 9.16 -5.20
CA LYS A 98 -15.64 8.32 -4.16
C LYS A 98 -14.16 8.08 -4.44
N ILE A 99 -13.34 8.42 -3.45
CA ILE A 99 -11.89 8.17 -3.45
C ILE A 99 -11.58 6.67 -3.60
N LYS A 100 -12.40 5.79 -3.01
CA LYS A 100 -12.22 4.33 -3.12
C LYS A 100 -12.17 3.87 -4.58
N HIS A 101 -12.99 4.45 -5.46
CA HIS A 101 -12.99 4.10 -6.88
C HIS A 101 -11.72 4.58 -7.58
N LYS A 102 -11.22 5.79 -7.25
CA LYS A 102 -9.93 6.28 -7.75
C LYS A 102 -8.80 5.30 -7.41
N GLU A 103 -8.72 4.88 -6.15
CA GLU A 103 -7.67 4.00 -5.68
C GLU A 103 -7.71 2.63 -6.37
N GLN A 104 -8.92 2.08 -6.54
CA GLN A 104 -9.10 0.83 -7.27
C GLN A 104 -8.69 0.96 -8.74
N ILE A 105 -9.11 2.02 -9.44
CA ILE A 105 -8.72 2.25 -10.85
C ILE A 105 -7.20 2.36 -10.96
N LEU A 106 -6.56 3.17 -10.11
CA LEU A 106 -5.10 3.35 -10.14
C LEU A 106 -4.35 2.08 -9.76
N LYS A 107 -4.89 1.25 -8.86
CA LYS A 107 -4.30 -0.04 -8.50
C LYS A 107 -4.30 -0.99 -9.69
N VAL A 108 -5.45 -1.20 -10.32
CA VAL A 108 -5.56 -2.12 -11.46
C VAL A 108 -4.80 -1.59 -12.68
N ALA A 109 -4.80 -0.26 -12.89
CA ALA A 109 -3.98 0.39 -13.91
C ALA A 109 -2.48 0.08 -13.75
N ARG A 110 -1.96 0.07 -12.52
CA ARG A 110 -0.56 -0.27 -12.23
C ARG A 110 -0.27 -1.75 -12.41
N GLU A 111 -1.20 -2.62 -12.03
CA GLU A 111 -1.07 -4.08 -12.17
C GLU A 111 -1.02 -4.51 -13.65
N LYS A 112 -1.84 -3.88 -14.52
CA LYS A 112 -1.86 -4.20 -15.95
C LYS A 112 -0.65 -3.69 -16.73
N GLN A 113 0.05 -2.65 -16.24
CA GLN A 113 1.17 -1.93 -16.87
C GLN A 113 0.86 -1.25 -18.23
N GLN A 114 0.08 -1.88 -19.11
CA GLN A 114 -0.38 -1.35 -20.39
C GLN A 114 -1.91 -1.23 -20.40
N ILE A 115 -2.38 -0.01 -20.64
CA ILE A 115 -3.80 0.31 -20.74
C ILE A 115 -4.04 0.82 -22.15
N THR A 116 -5.07 0.29 -22.80
CA THR A 116 -5.44 0.70 -24.16
C THR A 116 -6.82 1.30 -24.21
N HIS A 117 -7.05 2.19 -25.16
CA HIS A 117 -8.38 2.65 -25.52
C HIS A 117 -8.49 2.55 -27.04
N LYS A 118 -9.35 1.65 -27.53
CA LYS A 118 -9.49 1.38 -28.98
C LYS A 118 -8.16 1.01 -29.64
N GLY A 119 -7.32 0.25 -28.93
CA GLY A 119 -5.98 -0.13 -29.39
C GLY A 119 -4.90 0.95 -29.25
N ILE A 120 -5.23 2.17 -28.82
CA ILE A 120 -4.24 3.23 -28.55
C ILE A 120 -3.74 3.10 -27.11
N PRO A 121 -2.41 3.05 -26.87
CA PRO A 121 -1.88 3.01 -25.51
C PRO A 121 -2.12 4.34 -24.79
N ILE A 122 -2.75 4.27 -23.62
CA ILE A 122 -3.05 5.40 -22.75
C ILE A 122 -2.43 5.22 -21.37
N ARG A 123 -2.31 6.30 -20.61
CA ARG A 123 -1.84 6.26 -19.22
C ARG A 123 -2.87 6.90 -18.29
N ILE A 124 -3.15 6.21 -17.18
CA ILE A 124 -4.00 6.73 -16.11
C ILE A 124 -3.11 7.02 -14.90
N THR A 125 -3.12 8.27 -14.42
CA THR A 125 -2.32 8.72 -13.28
C THR A 125 -3.17 9.48 -12.27
N ALA A 126 -2.68 9.61 -11.04
CA ALA A 126 -3.29 10.52 -10.07
C ALA A 126 -3.04 11.98 -10.50
N ASP A 127 -4.00 12.86 -10.29
CA ASP A 127 -3.78 14.31 -10.39
C ASP A 127 -3.21 14.81 -9.07
N LEU A 128 -2.01 15.40 -9.13
CA LEU A 128 -1.26 15.90 -7.98
C LEU A 128 -0.75 17.31 -8.29
N SER A 129 -0.47 18.08 -7.25
CA SER A 129 0.26 19.35 -7.35
C SER A 129 1.63 19.16 -8.00
N ILE A 130 2.14 20.23 -8.61
CA ILE A 130 3.43 20.18 -9.32
C ILE A 130 4.55 19.91 -8.33
N GLU A 131 4.45 20.51 -7.15
CA GLU A 131 5.34 20.37 -6.01
C GLU A 131 5.40 18.92 -5.55
N THR A 132 4.24 18.27 -5.35
CA THR A 132 4.20 16.85 -4.97
C THR A 132 4.69 15.94 -6.09
N LEU A 133 4.42 16.27 -7.36
CA LEU A 133 4.98 15.54 -8.50
C LEU A 133 6.50 15.65 -8.56
N GLN A 134 7.06 16.82 -8.25
CA GLN A 134 8.50 17.04 -8.25
C GLN A 134 9.18 16.24 -7.13
N VAL A 135 8.66 16.33 -5.90
CA VAL A 135 9.14 15.53 -4.76
C VAL A 135 9.10 14.04 -5.11
N ARG A 136 8.00 13.56 -5.72
CA ARG A 136 7.91 12.15 -6.15
C ARG A 136 8.97 11.75 -7.17
N ARG A 137 9.36 12.64 -8.09
CA ARG A 137 10.43 12.37 -9.05
C ARG A 137 11.78 12.26 -8.35
N GLU A 138 12.07 13.16 -7.42
CA GLU A 138 13.30 13.13 -6.62
C GLU A 138 13.42 11.82 -5.82
N TRP A 139 12.30 11.33 -5.26
CA TRP A 139 12.27 10.04 -4.58
C TRP A 139 12.39 8.84 -5.53
N GLN A 140 11.96 8.98 -6.78
CA GLN A 140 11.98 7.88 -7.73
C GLN A 140 13.41 7.44 -8.05
N ASP A 141 14.36 8.37 -8.08
CA ASP A 141 15.77 8.07 -8.31
C ASP A 141 16.41 7.37 -7.10
N ILE A 142 16.02 7.76 -5.88
CA ILE A 142 16.51 7.17 -4.62
C ILE A 142 16.02 5.72 -4.44
N LEU A 143 14.86 5.39 -5.00
CA LEU A 143 14.20 4.09 -4.81
C LEU A 143 14.58 3.04 -5.87
N GLN A 144 15.49 3.35 -6.81
CA GLN A 144 15.81 2.42 -7.90
C GLN A 144 16.96 1.47 -7.54
N GLU A 145 18.05 1.99 -6.99
CA GLU A 145 19.27 1.22 -6.76
C GLU A 145 19.88 1.49 -5.38
N ALA A 146 20.39 0.44 -4.74
CA ALA A 146 21.10 0.52 -3.47
C ALA A 146 22.43 -0.24 -3.53
N THR A 147 23.32 0.12 -2.62
CA THR A 147 24.52 -0.66 -2.28
C THR A 147 24.63 -0.78 -0.76
N VAL A 148 25.25 -1.86 -0.27
CA VAL A 148 25.47 -2.10 1.15
C VAL A 148 26.94 -1.84 1.48
N ARG A 149 27.20 -0.94 2.41
CA ARG A 149 28.55 -0.74 2.96
C ARG A 149 28.80 -1.73 4.09
N THR A 150 29.75 -2.64 3.88
CA THR A 150 30.20 -3.62 4.88
C THR A 150 31.59 -3.24 5.40
N GLY A 151 32.08 -3.95 6.43
CA GLY A 151 33.47 -3.80 6.90
C GLY A 151 34.52 -4.19 5.86
N HIS A 152 34.14 -4.93 4.81
CA HIS A 152 35.02 -5.38 3.73
C HIS A 152 34.93 -4.49 2.47
N GLY A 153 34.13 -3.43 2.51
CA GLY A 153 33.91 -2.53 1.37
C GLY A 153 32.43 -2.37 1.01
N THR A 154 32.20 -1.63 -0.07
CA THR A 154 30.86 -1.36 -0.63
C THR A 154 30.53 -2.44 -1.67
N THR A 155 29.33 -3.01 -1.61
CA THR A 155 28.88 -4.01 -2.61
C THR A 155 28.58 -3.36 -3.96
N ASP A 156 28.38 -4.17 -4.99
CA ASP A 156 27.83 -3.67 -6.26
C ASP A 156 26.43 -3.10 -6.06
N TRP A 157 26.05 -2.19 -6.97
CA TRP A 157 24.70 -1.65 -7.04
C TRP A 157 23.70 -2.74 -7.42
N PHE A 158 22.57 -2.79 -6.73
CA PHE A 158 21.47 -3.68 -7.05
C PHE A 158 20.14 -2.94 -7.00
N GLN A 159 19.19 -3.41 -7.81
CA GLN A 159 17.87 -2.80 -7.93
C GLN A 159 17.01 -3.08 -6.70
N ILE A 160 16.40 -2.04 -6.14
CA ILE A 160 15.49 -2.15 -5.00
C ILE A 160 14.12 -2.56 -5.54
N GLY A 161 13.66 -3.75 -5.16
CA GLY A 161 12.33 -4.24 -5.51
C GLY A 161 11.26 -3.75 -4.53
N LYS A 162 10.90 -4.60 -3.57
CA LYS A 162 9.90 -4.31 -2.53
C LYS A 162 10.59 -4.28 -1.18
N GLY A 163 10.34 -3.25 -0.39
CA GLY A 163 10.89 -3.15 0.96
C GLY A 163 10.74 -1.76 1.56
N VAL A 164 11.17 -1.64 2.81
CA VAL A 164 11.32 -0.37 3.52
C VAL A 164 12.79 -0.05 3.69
N HIS A 165 13.16 1.23 3.64
CA HIS A 165 14.56 1.64 3.73
C HIS A 165 15.12 1.39 5.15
N GLN A 166 16.11 0.52 5.28
CA GLN A 166 16.72 0.25 6.59
C GLN A 166 17.35 1.53 7.18
N GLY A 167 17.17 1.73 8.48
CA GLY A 167 17.63 2.94 9.17
C GLY A 167 16.77 4.19 8.97
N CYS A 168 15.71 4.13 8.15
CA CYS A 168 14.74 5.22 8.06
C CYS A 168 13.79 5.19 9.27
N ILE A 169 13.62 6.34 9.92
CA ILE A 169 12.80 6.50 11.14
C ILE A 169 11.32 6.14 10.89
N LEU A 170 10.83 6.32 9.65
CA LEU A 170 9.45 6.01 9.29
C LEU A 170 9.24 4.55 8.86
N SER A 171 10.31 3.82 8.55
CA SER A 171 10.19 2.44 8.05
C SER A 171 9.51 1.49 9.02
N PRO A 172 9.77 1.54 10.34
CA PRO A 172 9.01 0.76 11.32
C PRO A 172 7.50 1.06 11.28
N CYS A 173 7.11 2.33 11.18
CA CYS A 173 5.70 2.72 11.13
C CYS A 173 5.01 2.21 9.85
N LEU A 174 5.68 2.34 8.71
CA LEU A 174 5.16 1.85 7.42
C LEU A 174 5.02 0.33 7.42
N PHE A 175 6.00 -0.39 7.95
CA PHE A 175 5.94 -1.84 8.07
C PHE A 175 4.80 -2.28 8.99
N ASN A 176 4.61 -1.61 10.14
CA ASN A 176 3.52 -1.91 11.06
C ASN A 176 2.14 -1.67 10.43
N LEU A 177 1.96 -0.57 9.69
CA LEU A 177 0.72 -0.31 8.95
C LEU A 177 0.43 -1.42 7.93
N HIS A 178 1.47 -1.89 7.26
CA HIS A 178 1.36 -2.96 6.27
C HIS A 178 1.02 -4.31 6.90
N ALA A 179 1.68 -4.65 8.03
CA ALA A 179 1.36 -5.83 8.81
C ALA A 179 -0.09 -5.80 9.31
N GLU A 180 -0.57 -4.65 9.78
CA GLU A 180 -1.96 -4.48 10.21
C GLU A 180 -2.95 -4.69 9.06
N TYR A 181 -2.65 -4.15 7.87
CA TYR A 181 -3.46 -4.38 6.67
C TYR A 181 -3.60 -5.87 6.32
N ILE A 182 -2.48 -6.61 6.34
CA ILE A 182 -2.48 -8.07 6.07
C ILE A 182 -3.35 -8.80 7.08
N MET A 183 -3.21 -8.46 8.35
CA MET A 183 -3.88 -9.20 9.43
C MET A 183 -5.39 -8.97 9.46
N ARG A 184 -5.84 -7.76 9.10
CA ARG A 184 -7.26 -7.46 8.91
C ARG A 184 -7.84 -8.20 7.72
N ASN A 185 -7.14 -8.20 6.59
CA ASN A 185 -7.62 -8.89 5.39
C ASN A 185 -7.57 -10.41 5.53
N ALA A 186 -6.66 -10.94 6.35
CA ALA A 186 -6.62 -12.36 6.68
C ALA A 186 -7.81 -12.80 7.56
N GLY A 187 -8.65 -11.86 8.01
CA GLY A 187 -9.86 -12.16 8.77
C GLY A 187 -9.56 -12.79 10.13
N LEU A 188 -8.43 -12.43 10.75
CA LEU A 188 -8.03 -13.00 12.04
C LEU A 188 -9.00 -12.57 13.14
N GLU A 189 -9.48 -11.33 13.15
CA GLU A 189 -10.42 -10.86 14.20
C GLU A 189 -11.74 -11.63 14.21
N GLU A 190 -12.19 -12.07 13.04
CA GLU A 190 -13.44 -12.84 12.86
C GLU A 190 -13.23 -14.35 12.99
N ALA A 191 -11.98 -14.81 13.10
CA ALA A 191 -11.67 -16.23 13.17
C ALA A 191 -12.08 -16.81 14.53
N GLN A 192 -12.80 -17.93 14.49
CA GLN A 192 -13.09 -18.75 15.68
C GLN A 192 -11.85 -19.45 16.23
N ALA A 193 -10.80 -19.60 15.40
CA ALA A 193 -9.51 -20.16 15.78
C ALA A 193 -8.71 -19.18 16.64
N GLY A 194 -8.21 -19.67 17.78
CA GLY A 194 -7.43 -18.90 18.75
C GLY A 194 -7.58 -19.44 20.17
N ILE A 195 -6.91 -18.80 21.14
CA ILE A 195 -7.03 -19.17 22.56
C ILE A 195 -8.08 -18.29 23.22
N LYS A 196 -9.09 -18.89 23.85
CA LYS A 196 -10.12 -18.15 24.59
C LYS A 196 -9.58 -17.66 25.94
N ILE A 197 -9.48 -16.35 26.11
CA ILE A 197 -9.12 -15.70 27.37
C ILE A 197 -10.19 -14.65 27.71
N ALA A 198 -10.79 -14.77 28.90
CA ALA A 198 -11.81 -13.85 29.39
C ALA A 198 -12.96 -13.59 28.38
N GLY A 199 -13.40 -14.64 27.68
CA GLY A 199 -14.49 -14.57 26.68
C GLY A 199 -14.09 -13.98 25.33
N ARG A 200 -12.81 -13.63 25.11
CA ARG A 200 -12.28 -13.15 23.83
C ARG A 200 -11.34 -14.17 23.22
N ASN A 201 -11.33 -14.24 21.90
CA ASN A 201 -10.42 -15.09 21.17
C ASN A 201 -9.10 -14.36 20.88
N ILE A 202 -7.98 -14.90 21.34
CA ILE A 202 -6.66 -14.32 21.09
C ILE A 202 -5.88 -15.27 20.17
N ASN A 203 -5.70 -14.85 18.93
CA ASN A 203 -5.05 -15.66 17.90
C ASN A 203 -3.72 -15.10 17.38
N ASN A 204 -3.39 -13.85 17.70
CA ASN A 204 -2.11 -13.26 17.33
C ASN A 204 -1.57 -12.34 18.42
N LEU A 205 -0.25 -12.35 18.58
CA LEU A 205 0.53 -11.42 19.38
C LEU A 205 1.62 -10.84 18.49
N ARG A 206 1.82 -9.52 18.54
CA ARG A 206 2.75 -8.83 17.64
C ARG A 206 3.70 -7.97 18.46
N TYR A 207 4.99 -8.17 18.26
CA TYR A 207 6.02 -7.42 18.96
C TYR A 207 7.21 -7.20 18.05
N ALA A 208 7.63 -5.94 17.88
CA ALA A 208 8.90 -5.53 17.26
C ALA A 208 9.33 -6.34 16.01
N GLY A 209 8.45 -6.46 15.01
CA GLY A 209 8.74 -7.17 13.76
C GLY A 209 8.44 -8.67 13.77
N ASP A 210 8.18 -9.25 14.95
CA ASP A 210 7.75 -10.64 15.11
C ASP A 210 6.23 -10.72 15.29
N THR A 211 5.64 -11.78 14.72
CA THR A 211 4.23 -12.13 14.92
C THR A 211 4.12 -13.58 15.37
N THR A 212 3.44 -13.79 16.48
CA THR A 212 3.12 -15.11 17.04
C THR A 212 1.66 -15.40 16.81
N LEU A 213 1.35 -16.43 16.03
CA LEU A 213 0.00 -16.98 15.91
C LEU A 213 -0.27 -18.00 17.02
N ARG A 214 -1.49 -18.06 17.51
CA ARG A 214 -1.92 -18.95 18.61
C ARG A 214 -3.26 -19.59 18.27
N ALA A 215 -3.40 -20.87 18.56
CA ALA A 215 -4.63 -21.63 18.43
C ALA A 215 -4.66 -22.79 19.43
N GLU A 216 -5.82 -23.42 19.63
CA GLU A 216 -5.97 -24.58 20.51
C GLU A 216 -5.54 -25.88 19.83
N THR A 217 -5.68 -25.96 18.50
CA THR A 217 -5.35 -27.15 17.70
C THR A 217 -4.34 -26.87 16.58
N GLU A 218 -3.69 -27.93 16.09
CA GLU A 218 -2.74 -27.84 14.98
C GLU A 218 -3.44 -27.38 13.69
N GLU A 219 -4.65 -27.89 13.44
CA GLU A 219 -5.47 -27.58 12.26
C GLU A 219 -5.87 -26.10 12.22
N GLU A 220 -6.26 -25.54 13.37
CA GLU A 220 -6.57 -24.13 13.49
C GLU A 220 -5.34 -23.25 13.26
N LEU A 221 -4.21 -23.60 13.86
CA LEU A 221 -2.95 -22.87 13.66
C LEU A 221 -2.53 -22.87 12.19
N LYS A 222 -2.67 -24.02 11.52
CA LYS A 222 -2.37 -24.16 10.09
C LYS A 222 -3.31 -23.32 9.24
N SER A 223 -4.60 -23.29 9.55
CA SER A 223 -5.58 -22.43 8.88
C SER A 223 -5.23 -20.94 9.01
N LEU A 224 -4.91 -20.48 10.22
CA LEU A 224 -4.51 -19.09 10.47
C LEU A 224 -3.22 -18.73 9.70
N LEU A 225 -2.22 -19.61 9.73
CA LEU A 225 -0.95 -19.38 9.04
C LEU A 225 -1.14 -19.31 7.52
N MET A 226 -1.97 -20.18 6.95
CA MET A 226 -2.25 -20.17 5.50
C MET A 226 -2.96 -18.89 5.08
N LYS A 227 -3.93 -18.39 5.85
CA LYS A 227 -4.60 -17.10 5.58
C LYS A 227 -3.61 -15.94 5.60
N VAL A 228 -2.76 -15.86 6.63
CA VAL A 228 -1.75 -14.80 6.75
C VAL A 228 -0.73 -14.89 5.61
N LYS A 229 -0.30 -16.10 5.24
CA LYS A 229 0.62 -16.32 4.13
C LYS A 229 0.02 -15.84 2.80
N GLU A 230 -1.21 -16.24 2.49
CA GLU A 230 -1.88 -15.86 1.24
C GLU A 230 -2.02 -14.33 1.13
N GLU A 231 -2.46 -13.65 2.20
CA GLU A 231 -2.58 -12.19 2.22
C GLU A 231 -1.21 -11.49 2.19
N SER A 232 -0.18 -12.07 2.81
CA SER A 232 1.19 -11.56 2.75
C SER A 232 1.76 -11.61 1.33
N GLU A 233 1.51 -12.69 0.59
CA GLU A 233 2.01 -12.86 -0.77
C GLU A 233 1.38 -11.85 -1.74
N LYS A 234 0.09 -11.52 -1.56
CA LYS A 234 -0.61 -10.48 -2.35
C LYS A 234 0.07 -9.12 -2.27
N VAL A 235 0.74 -8.83 -1.16
CA VAL A 235 1.48 -7.58 -0.95
C VAL A 235 2.99 -7.72 -1.13
N GLY A 236 3.47 -8.90 -1.50
CA GLY A 236 4.88 -9.17 -1.80
C GLY A 236 5.76 -9.47 -0.59
N LEU A 237 5.15 -9.80 0.56
CA LEU A 237 5.86 -10.39 1.69
C LEU A 237 5.84 -11.91 1.59
N LYS A 238 6.96 -12.55 1.91
CA LYS A 238 7.10 -14.01 1.93
C LYS A 238 7.43 -14.49 3.32
N LEU A 239 6.76 -15.54 3.76
CA LEU A 239 7.08 -16.21 5.02
C LEU A 239 8.47 -16.86 4.91
N ASN A 240 9.35 -16.56 5.86
CA ASN A 240 10.64 -17.25 5.95
C ASN A 240 10.49 -18.51 6.79
N ILE A 241 10.23 -19.64 6.12
CA ILE A 241 10.00 -20.94 6.75
C ILE A 241 11.18 -21.37 7.64
N GLN A 242 12.42 -21.02 7.29
CA GLN A 242 13.60 -21.36 8.10
C GLN A 242 13.66 -20.58 9.42
N LYS A 243 13.01 -19.43 9.51
CA LYS A 243 12.93 -18.62 10.74
C LYS A 243 11.64 -18.86 11.52
N THR A 244 10.63 -19.47 10.90
CA THR A 244 9.37 -19.80 11.56
C THR A 244 9.53 -21.02 12.44
N LYS A 245 9.07 -20.92 13.69
CA LYS A 245 9.08 -22.02 14.66
C LYS A 245 7.67 -22.30 15.17
N ILE A 246 7.35 -23.58 15.35
CA ILE A 246 6.10 -24.02 15.96
C ILE A 246 6.39 -24.39 17.41
N MET A 247 5.61 -23.83 18.32
CA MET A 247 5.68 -24.14 19.74
C MET A 247 4.38 -24.83 20.16
N ALA A 248 4.47 -26.01 20.76
CA ALA A 248 3.32 -26.64 21.41
C ALA A 248 3.71 -27.36 22.71
N SER A 249 2.71 -27.54 23.57
CA SER A 249 2.83 -28.21 24.86
C SER A 249 2.50 -29.72 24.78
N GLY A 250 1.99 -30.20 23.65
CA GLY A 250 1.66 -31.61 23.40
C GLY A 250 2.55 -32.24 22.30
N PRO A 251 2.32 -33.52 21.95
CA PRO A 251 2.96 -34.14 20.78
C PRO A 251 2.56 -33.37 19.52
N ILE A 252 3.55 -33.04 18.69
CA ILE A 252 3.37 -32.28 17.44
C ILE A 252 3.75 -33.19 16.30
N THR A 253 2.92 -33.25 15.27
CA THR A 253 3.28 -33.98 14.05
C THR A 253 4.21 -33.14 13.20
N SER A 254 5.09 -33.76 12.42
CA SER A 254 6.01 -33.01 11.55
C SER A 254 5.21 -32.19 10.54
N TRP A 255 5.35 -30.87 10.57
CA TRP A 255 4.62 -29.96 9.71
C TRP A 255 5.49 -29.48 8.54
N GLN A 256 4.96 -29.58 7.31
CA GLN A 256 5.54 -29.01 6.10
C GLN A 256 4.73 -27.82 5.57
N ILE A 257 5.43 -26.79 5.11
CA ILE A 257 4.91 -25.64 4.36
C ILE A 257 5.74 -25.56 3.07
N ASP A 258 5.09 -25.57 1.91
CA ASP A 258 5.75 -25.55 0.59
C ASP A 258 6.84 -26.64 0.42
N GLY A 259 6.58 -27.84 0.97
CA GLY A 259 7.52 -28.96 0.93
C GLY A 259 8.74 -28.80 1.84
N LYS A 260 8.82 -27.75 2.65
CA LYS A 260 9.87 -27.54 3.65
C LYS A 260 9.33 -27.84 5.05
N THR A 261 10.06 -28.65 5.81
CA THR A 261 9.75 -28.94 7.20
C THR A 261 10.00 -27.70 8.06
N VAL A 262 9.02 -27.33 8.87
CA VAL A 262 9.11 -26.21 9.82
C VAL A 262 9.77 -26.71 11.11
N GLU A 263 10.62 -25.90 11.73
CA GLU A 263 11.26 -26.26 13.00
C GLU A 263 10.20 -26.33 14.12
N THR A 264 10.16 -27.45 14.84
CA THR A 264 9.24 -27.68 15.94
C THR A 264 9.99 -27.64 17.26
N VAL A 265 9.55 -26.78 18.18
CA VAL A 265 10.11 -26.61 19.52
C VAL A 265 9.06 -27.06 20.53
N SER A 266 9.34 -28.13 21.27
CA SER A 266 8.49 -28.52 22.39
C SER A 266 8.72 -27.55 23.55
N VAL A 267 7.65 -26.94 24.05
CA VAL A 267 7.71 -26.01 25.18
C VAL A 267 7.02 -26.65 26.38
N ARG A 268 7.77 -26.87 27.46
CA ARG A 268 7.18 -27.16 28.78
C ARG A 268 6.83 -25.84 29.45
N LEU A 269 5.54 -25.53 29.52
CA LEU A 269 5.05 -24.38 30.27
C LEU A 269 4.97 -24.74 31.75
N TYR A 270 5.91 -24.24 32.55
CA TYR A 270 5.79 -24.26 34.02
C TYR A 270 5.00 -23.02 34.46
N PHE A 271 3.72 -23.18 34.76
CA PHE A 271 2.94 -22.13 35.39
C PHE A 271 3.16 -22.18 36.91
N LEU A 272 3.92 -21.23 37.47
CA LEU A 272 3.88 -20.93 38.90
C LEU A 272 2.67 -20.02 39.15
N GLY A 273 1.56 -20.60 39.61
CA GLY A 273 0.42 -19.84 40.09
C GLY A 273 0.69 -19.33 41.51
N LEU A 274 0.89 -18.02 41.69
CA LEU A 274 0.69 -17.39 42.99
C LEU A 274 -0.84 -17.30 43.22
N GLN A 275 -1.38 -18.21 44.05
CA GLN A 275 -2.73 -18.08 44.59
C GLN A 275 -2.78 -16.86 45.51
N ASN A 276 -3.06 -15.68 44.96
CA ASN A 276 -3.53 -14.57 45.78
C ASN A 276 -5.01 -14.81 46.07
N HIS A 277 -5.30 -15.45 47.21
CA HIS A 277 -6.63 -15.47 47.79
C HIS A 277 -7.02 -14.06 48.22
N CYS A 278 -7.69 -13.31 47.35
CA CYS A 278 -8.50 -12.17 47.79
C CYS A 278 -9.87 -12.70 48.22
N ARG A 279 -10.10 -12.75 49.54
CA ARG A 279 -11.45 -12.81 50.11
C ARG A 279 -12.13 -11.45 49.86
N TRP A 280 -13.38 -11.49 49.42
CA TRP A 280 -14.26 -10.34 49.21
C TRP A 280 -14.39 -9.48 50.46
#